data_AF-A0A821BNI3-F1
#
_entry.id   AF-A0A821BNI3-F1
#
_cell.length_a   1.000
_cell.length_b   1.000
_cell.length_c   1.000
_cell.angle_alpha   90.00
_cell.angle_beta   90.00
_cell.angle_gamma   90.00
#
_symmetry.space_group_name_H-M   'P 1'
#
loop_
_entity.id
_entity.type
_entity.pdbx_description
1 polymer ?
#
loop_
_entity_poly.entity_id
_entity_poly.type
_entity_poly.pdbx_seq_one_letter_code
_entity_poly.pdbx_strand_id
1 'polypeptide(L)'
;MVAGRRTKLLIDSGASLTLINLEFFLQLPRYYRQKAELPPPNLCLQLADRSQLYVKYTLSLPITISNSTRVHRIYVVPKLWRSCIIGND
;
A
#
# COMPACT_ATOMS: atom_id res chain seq x y z
N MET A 1 -4.86 -9.18 -6.91
CA MET A 1 -3.74 -8.75 -7.79
C MET A 1 -3.50 -7.28 -7.54
N VAL A 2 -2.25 -6.82 -7.47
CA VAL A 2 -1.92 -5.41 -7.30
C VAL A 2 -1.08 -4.99 -8.50
N ALA A 3 -1.54 -4.03 -9.28
CA ALA A 3 -0.78 -3.51 -10.42
C ALA A 3 -0.32 -4.60 -11.41
N GLY A 4 -1.19 -5.59 -11.68
CA GLY A 4 -0.88 -6.71 -12.56
C GLY A 4 -0.06 -7.84 -11.90
N ARG A 5 0.39 -7.70 -10.65
CA ARG A 5 1.15 -8.73 -9.93
C ARG A 5 0.28 -9.54 -8.97
N ARG A 6 0.43 -10.87 -9.01
CA ARG A 6 -0.15 -11.76 -8.00
C ARG A 6 0.62 -11.61 -6.68
N THR A 7 -0.11 -11.44 -5.59
CA THR A 7 0.42 -11.34 -4.23
C THR A 7 -0.64 -11.80 -3.25
N LYS A 8 -0.23 -12.26 -2.06
CA LYS A 8 -1.15 -12.54 -0.96
C LYS A 8 -1.58 -11.22 -0.33
N LEU A 9 -2.87 -10.95 -0.40
CA LEU A 9 -3.50 -9.78 0.19
C LEU A 9 -3.98 -10.13 1.60
N LEU A 10 -3.80 -9.21 2.54
CA LEU A 10 -4.55 -9.21 3.79
C LEU A 10 -5.63 -8.15 3.69
N ILE A 11 -6.90 -8.54 3.85
CA ILE A 11 -8.01 -7.59 3.99
C ILE A 11 -8.19 -7.37 5.49
N ASP A 12 -8.00 -6.13 5.93
CA ASP A 12 -8.04 -5.76 7.34
C ASP A 12 -8.98 -4.58 7.56
N SER A 13 -10.18 -4.85 8.06
CA SER A 13 -11.17 -3.82 8.37
C SER A 13 -10.77 -2.93 9.56
N GLY A 14 -9.79 -3.33 10.36
CA GLY A 14 -9.20 -2.50 11.41
C GLY A 14 -8.15 -1.51 10.88
N ALA A 15 -7.64 -1.73 9.66
CA ALA A 15 -6.70 -0.83 9.02
C ALA A 15 -7.44 0.30 8.29
N SER A 16 -7.11 1.55 8.63
CA SER A 16 -7.73 2.72 7.99
C SER A 16 -7.25 2.96 6.56
N LEU A 17 -6.10 2.41 6.16
CA LEU A 17 -5.46 2.72 4.88
C LEU A 17 -4.88 1.46 4.22
N THR A 18 -4.79 1.49 2.90
CA THR A 18 -4.17 0.45 2.10
C THR A 18 -2.65 0.65 2.01
N LEU A 19 -1.89 -0.38 2.42
CA LEU A 19 -0.43 -0.35 2.53
C LEU A 19 0.23 -1.43 1.68
N ILE A 20 1.43 -1.14 1.18
CA ILE A 20 2.36 -2.15 0.65
C ILE A 20 3.74 -1.98 1.26
N ASN A 21 4.52 -3.06 1.33
CA ASN A 21 5.91 -2.95 1.74
C ASN A 21 6.82 -2.47 0.59
N LEU A 22 7.97 -1.90 0.97
CA LEU A 22 8.94 -1.37 0.01
C LEU A 22 9.49 -2.46 -0.93
N GLU A 23 9.67 -3.69 -0.42
CA GLU A 23 10.14 -4.82 -1.23
C GLU A 23 9.19 -5.12 -2.39
N PHE A 24 7.88 -5.19 -2.11
CA PHE A 24 6.85 -5.42 -3.12
C PHE A 24 6.75 -4.22 -4.08
N PHE A 25 6.86 -2.99 -3.56
CA PHE A 25 6.91 -1.79 -4.39
C PHE A 25 8.03 -1.86 -5.44
N LEU A 26 9.23 -2.29 -5.06
CA LEU A 26 10.38 -2.39 -5.98
C LEU A 26 10.15 -3.42 -7.11
N GLN A 27 9.30 -4.41 -6.86
CA GLN A 27 8.92 -5.41 -7.86
C GLN A 27 7.81 -4.93 -8.81
N LEU A 28 7.18 -3.79 -8.54
CA LEU A 28 6.15 -3.24 -9.43
C LEU A 28 6.74 -2.85 -10.79
N PRO A 29 5.93 -2.94 -11.86
CA PRO A 29 6.28 -2.38 -13.16
C PRO A 29 6.83 -0.95 -13.05
N ARG A 30 7.88 -0.65 -13.83
CA ARG A 30 8.62 0.62 -13.75
C ARG A 30 7.69 1.84 -13.85
N TYR A 31 6.68 1.78 -14.70
CA TYR A 31 5.73 2.88 -14.90
C TYR A 31 4.92 3.25 -13.65
N TYR A 32 4.65 2.30 -12.75
CA TYR A 32 4.00 2.61 -11.47
C TYR A 32 4.97 3.25 -10.50
N ARG A 33 6.20 2.72 -10.42
CA ARG A 33 7.24 3.26 -9.53
C ARG A 33 7.60 4.71 -9.88
N GLN A 34 7.56 5.07 -11.15
CA GLN A 34 7.79 6.45 -11.62
C GLN A 34 6.68 7.43 -11.24
N LYS A 35 5.48 6.94 -10.92
CA LYS A 35 4.34 7.74 -10.46
C LYS A 35 4.27 7.85 -8.94
N ALA A 36 5.30 7.36 -8.23
CA ALA A 36 5.37 7.48 -6.79
C ALA A 36 5.64 8.92 -6.37
N GLU A 37 4.82 9.42 -5.45
CA GLU A 37 4.91 10.75 -4.88
C GLU A 37 5.46 10.67 -3.45
N LEU A 38 5.98 11.80 -2.96
CA LEU A 38 6.26 11.95 -1.54
C LEU A 38 4.94 11.89 -0.74
N PRO A 39 4.96 11.33 0.49
CA PRO A 39 3.78 11.32 1.34
C PRO A 39 3.32 12.76 1.66
N PRO A 40 2.02 12.97 1.91
CA PRO A 40 1.52 14.26 2.40
C PRO A 40 2.26 14.70 3.66
N PRO A 41 2.60 15.99 3.82
CA PRO A 41 3.44 16.47 4.92
C PRO A 41 2.83 16.26 6.32
N ASN A 42 1.50 16.18 6.40
CA ASN A 42 0.76 15.99 7.65
C ASN A 42 0.31 14.53 7.88
N LEU A 43 0.84 13.58 7.09
CA LEU A 43 0.49 12.18 7.24
C LEU A 43 1.21 11.58 8.46
N CYS A 44 0.47 11.31 9.54
CA CYS A 44 0.96 10.59 10.70
C CYS A 44 0.21 9.27 10.83
N LEU A 45 0.88 8.16 10.53
CA LEU A 45 0.30 6.82 10.70
C LEU A 45 0.84 6.18 11.98
N GLN A 46 -0.06 5.50 12.68
CA GLN A 46 0.27 4.75 13.89
C GLN A 46 -0.17 3.30 13.74
N LEU A 47 0.66 2.40 14.26
CA LEU A 47 0.28 1.00 14.46
C LEU A 47 -0.62 0.87 15.71
N ALA A 48 -1.21 -0.30 15.89
CA ALA A 48 -2.09 -0.58 17.03
C ALA A 48 -1.38 -0.39 18.40
N ASP A 49 -0.06 -0.56 18.45
CA ASP A 49 0.78 -0.32 19.64
C ASP A 49 1.17 1.16 19.82
N ARG A 50 0.60 2.07 19.02
CA ARG A 50 0.89 3.52 18.96
C ARG A 50 2.29 3.89 18.45
N SER A 51 3.08 2.92 18.01
CA SER A 51 4.34 3.23 17.33
C SER A 51 4.07 3.91 15.98
N GLN A 52 4.95 4.83 15.60
CA GLN A 52 4.81 5.57 14.35
C GLN A 52 5.21 4.69 13.16
N LEU A 53 4.39 4.70 12.12
CA LEU A 53 4.64 4.02 10.86
C LEU A 53 5.13 5.04 9.82
N TYR A 54 6.42 4.96 9.49
CA TYR A 54 7.00 5.82 8.48
C TYR A 54 6.56 5.42 7.06
N VAL A 55 6.02 6.38 6.31
CA VAL A 55 5.65 6.22 4.90
C VAL A 55 6.75 6.81 4.03
N LYS A 56 7.21 6.05 3.04
CA LYS A 56 8.25 6.48 2.11
C LYS A 56 7.68 7.10 0.84
N TYR A 57 6.60 6.51 0.31
CA TYR A 57 5.95 6.95 -0.92
C TYR A 57 4.45 6.76 -0.85
N THR A 58 3.74 7.48 -1.72
CA THR A 58 2.32 7.23 -2.01
C THR A 58 2.12 7.15 -3.52
N LEU A 59 1.17 6.34 -3.96
CA LEU A 59 0.81 6.20 -5.38
C LEU A 59 -0.58 5.61 -5.53
N SER A 60 -1.21 5.82 -6.68
CA SER A 60 -2.48 5.19 -7.02
C SER A 60 -2.23 3.90 -7.81
N LEU A 61 -2.72 2.76 -7.31
CA LEU A 61 -2.59 1.47 -7.99
C LEU A 61 -3.95 0.81 -8.23
N PRO A 62 -4.14 0.12 -9.37
CA PRO A 62 -5.28 -0.78 -9.52
C PRO A 62 -5.06 -2.04 -8.69
N ILE A 63 -6.05 -2.39 -7.88
CA ILE A 63 -6.11 -3.60 -7.07
C ILE A 63 -7.33 -4.40 -7.50
N THR A 64 -7.11 -5.68 -7.81
CA THR A 64 -8.17 -6.61 -8.19
C THR A 64 -8.42 -7.61 -7.06
N ILE A 65 -9.64 -7.64 -6.54
CA ILE A 65 -10.15 -8.59 -5.55
C ILE A 65 -11.37 -9.28 -6.16
N SER A 66 -11.40 -10.61 -6.20
CA SER A 66 -12.55 -11.39 -6.70
C SER A 66 -13.10 -10.87 -8.05
N ASN A 67 -12.21 -10.63 -9.01
CA ASN A 67 -12.49 -10.08 -10.36
C ASN A 67 -12.98 -8.62 -10.43
N SER A 68 -13.15 -7.95 -9.29
CA SER A 68 -13.43 -6.51 -9.24
C SER A 68 -12.13 -5.72 -9.13
N THR A 69 -11.89 -4.79 -10.05
CA THR A 69 -10.70 -3.92 -10.04
C THR A 69 -11.09 -2.51 -9.66
N ARG A 70 -10.40 -1.95 -8.65
CA ARG A 70 -10.55 -0.56 -8.22
C ARG A 70 -9.18 0.10 -8.08
N VAL A 71 -9.12 1.40 -8.29
CA VAL A 71 -7.91 2.17 -8.03
C VAL A 71 -7.93 2.65 -6.59
N HIS A 72 -6.89 2.30 -5.83
CA HIS A 72 -6.71 2.71 -4.44
C HIS A 72 -5.50 3.64 -4.34
N ARG A 73 -5.58 4.64 -3.45
CA ARG A 73 -4.40 5.41 -3.03
C ARG A 73 -3.67 4.57 -1.99
N ILE A 74 -2.46 4.14 -2.30
CA ILE A 74 -1.69 3.25 -1.44
C ILE A 74 -0.49 3.96 -0.83
N TYR A 75 -0.05 3.47 0.32
CA TYR A 75 1.13 3.98 1.02
C TYR A 75 2.21 2.91 1.12
N VAL A 76 3.42 3.29 0.76
CA VAL A 76 4.59 2.40 0.75
C VAL A 76 5.36 2.59 2.05
N VAL A 77 5.46 1.53 2.85
CA VAL A 77 6.17 1.54 4.13
C VAL A 77 7.44 0.69 4.06
N PRO A 78 8.53 1.04 4.78
CA PRO A 78 9.79 0.30 4.70
C PRO A 78 9.69 -1.17 5.09
N LYS A 79 8.96 -1.47 6.17
CA LYS A 79 8.77 -2.82 6.70
C LYS A 79 7.30 -3.06 7.00
N LEU A 80 6.77 -4.15 6.47
CA LEU A 80 5.44 -4.67 6.78
C LEU A 80 5.51 -6.19 6.71
N TRP A 81 4.88 -6.87 7.66
CA TRP A 81 4.85 -8.33 7.75
C TRP A 81 4.13 -9.01 6.57
N ARG A 82 3.24 -8.28 5.89
CA ARG A 82 2.61 -8.66 4.62
C ARG A 82 3.09 -7.76 3.49
N SER A 83 3.07 -8.30 2.27
CA SER A 83 3.38 -7.52 1.07
C SER A 83 2.34 -6.44 0.78
N CYS A 84 1.06 -6.71 1.10
CA CYS A 84 -0.05 -5.79 0.91
C CYS A 84 -1.13 -6.01 1.96
N ILE A 85 -1.57 -4.91 2.59
CA ILE A 85 -2.73 -4.84 3.48
C ILE A 85 -3.73 -3.90 2.82
N ILE A 86 -4.97 -4.33 2.69
CA ILE A 86 -6.07 -3.53 2.16
C ILE A 86 -6.88 -3.04 3.36
N GLY A 87 -6.89 -1.72 3.51
CA GLY A 87 -7.66 -1.03 4.54
C GLY A 87 -9.06 -0.67 4.05
N ASN A 88 -9.76 0.12 4.86
CA ASN A 88 -11.14 0.54 4.60
C ASN A 88 -11.26 1.85 3.78
N ASP A 89 -10.20 2.25 3.08
CA ASP A 89 -10.13 3.48 2.25
C ASP A 89 -10.62 3.30 0.81
#